data_AF-A0A412B077-F1
#
_entry.id   AF-A0A412B077-F1
#
_cell.length_a   1.000
_cell.length_b   1.000
_cell.length_c   1.000
_cell.angle_alpha   90.00
_cell.angle_beta   90.00
_cell.angle_gamma   90.00
#
_symmetry.space_group_name_H-M   'P 1'
#
loop_
_entity.id
_entity.type
_entity.pdbx_description
1 polymer ?
#
loop_
_entity_poly.entity_id
_entity_poly.type
_entity_poly.pdbx_seq_one_letter_code
_entity_poly.pdbx_strand_id
1 'polypeptide(L)'
;MTILKREDLVPRIDFFQNSGIWTGSIEFPDCRPLEDEFRYRLEPIEDKVKGSVWHGPHCYSYCKERNEIPSEAEFSINEDGMQELFVWLETSYESMKSSRRGLSQTR
;
A
#
# COMPACT_ATOMS: atom_id res chain seq x y z
N MET A 1 12.22 -5.44 -13.57
CA MET A 1 10.88 -5.89 -13.15
C MET A 1 10.99 -6.21 -11.68
N THR A 2 10.50 -5.32 -10.80
CA THR A 2 10.53 -5.57 -9.35
C THR A 2 9.52 -6.65 -9.05
N ILE A 3 10.00 -7.82 -8.60
CA ILE A 3 9.12 -8.90 -8.16
C ILE A 3 8.80 -8.62 -6.71
N LEU A 4 7.55 -8.27 -6.41
CA LEU A 4 7.09 -8.09 -5.04
C LEU A 4 6.86 -9.47 -4.42
N LYS A 5 7.40 -9.70 -3.23
CA LYS A 5 7.12 -10.92 -2.47
C LYS A 5 6.10 -10.62 -1.38
N ARG A 6 5.18 -11.55 -1.15
CA ARG A 6 4.15 -11.43 -0.09
C ARG A 6 4.76 -11.12 1.27
N GLU A 7 5.84 -11.81 1.63
CA GLU A 7 6.52 -11.66 2.92
C GLU A 7 7.16 -10.28 3.15
N ASP A 8 7.50 -9.56 2.06
CA ASP A 8 8.03 -8.20 2.14
C ASP A 8 6.91 -7.18 2.36
N LEU A 9 5.69 -7.49 1.90
CA LEU A 9 4.57 -6.56 1.89
C LEU A 9 3.61 -6.76 3.05
N VAL A 10 3.32 -8.01 3.39
CA VAL A 10 2.27 -8.41 4.34
C VAL A 10 2.92 -9.25 5.45
N PRO A 11 2.87 -8.79 6.71
CA PRO A 11 3.39 -9.56 7.84
C PRO A 11 2.50 -10.80 8.10
N ARG A 12 2.96 -11.69 8.97
CA ARG A 12 2.17 -12.86 9.38
C ARG A 12 0.86 -12.45 10.05
N ILE A 13 -0.16 -13.30 9.96
CA ILE A 13 -1.50 -13.06 10.54
C ILE A 13 -1.43 -12.71 12.03
N ASP A 14 -0.54 -13.38 12.79
CA ASP A 14 -0.38 -13.13 14.23
C ASP A 14 -0.02 -11.67 14.54
N PHE A 15 0.62 -10.96 13.61
CA PHE A 15 0.92 -9.54 13.78
C PHE A 15 -0.36 -8.70 13.93
N PHE A 16 -1.37 -8.95 13.08
CA PHE A 16 -2.64 -8.22 13.10
C PHE A 16 -3.54 -8.66 14.26
N GLN A 17 -3.52 -9.94 14.61
CA GLN A 17 -4.23 -10.47 15.78
C GLN A 17 -3.76 -9.82 17.09
N ASN A 18 -2.50 -9.37 17.14
CA ASN A 18 -1.92 -8.63 18.26
C ASN A 18 -2.04 -7.10 18.10
N SER A 19 -2.99 -6.63 17.28
CA SER A 19 -3.25 -5.20 17.02
C SER A 19 -2.05 -4.44 16.41
N GLY A 20 -1.15 -5.14 15.73
CA GLY A 20 0.02 -4.55 15.09
C GLY A 20 -0.36 -3.71 13.87
N ILE A 21 0.25 -2.53 13.74
CA ILE A 21 0.11 -1.65 12.57
C ILE A 21 1.35 -1.80 11.70
N TRP A 22 1.14 -2.15 10.43
CA TRP A 22 2.23 -2.33 9.46
C TRP A 22 2.23 -1.19 8.46
N THR A 23 3.40 -0.66 8.16
CA THR A 23 3.58 0.37 7.13
C THR A 23 4.75 0.00 6.24
N GLY A 24 4.63 0.25 4.94
CA GLY A 24 5.72 0.04 4.01
C GLY A 24 5.74 1.09 2.93
N SER A 25 6.89 1.18 2.26
CA SER A 25 7.03 1.98 1.05
C SER A 25 7.90 1.28 0.02
N ILE A 26 7.63 1.56 -1.25
CA ILE A 26 8.29 0.97 -2.40
C ILE A 26 8.60 2.09 -3.38
N GLU A 27 9.88 2.33 -3.63
CA GLU A 27 10.33 3.29 -4.62
C GLU A 27 9.91 2.84 -6.02
N PHE A 28 9.35 3.76 -6.80
CA PHE A 28 9.12 3.50 -8.21
C PHE A 28 10.45 3.57 -8.98
N PRO A 29 10.71 2.65 -9.93
CA PRO A 29 11.99 2.55 -10.62
C PRO A 29 12.38 3.78 -11.44
N ASP A 30 11.39 4.59 -11.83
CA ASP A 30 11.56 5.75 -12.72
C ASP A 30 11.51 7.09 -11.94
N CYS A 31 11.70 7.09 -10.62
CA CYS A 31 11.63 8.29 -9.78
C CYS A 31 12.91 8.52 -8.96
N ARG A 32 13.17 9.79 -8.60
CA ARG A 32 14.19 10.09 -7.59
C ARG A 32 13.71 9.62 -6.22
N PRO A 33 14.60 9.09 -5.38
CA PRO A 33 14.28 8.77 -3.99
C PRO A 33 13.59 9.95 -3.28
N LEU A 34 12.57 9.65 -2.49
CA LEU A 34 11.77 10.61 -1.69
C LEU A 34 10.92 11.60 -2.50
N GLU A 35 10.92 11.57 -3.83
CA GLU A 35 10.05 12.44 -4.64
C GLU A 35 8.65 11.82 -4.80
N ASP A 36 8.60 10.52 -5.09
CA ASP A 36 7.36 9.77 -5.21
C ASP A 36 7.61 8.27 -5.00
N GLU A 37 6.88 7.66 -4.08
CA GLU A 37 6.96 6.24 -3.78
C GLU A 37 5.57 5.70 -3.48
N PHE A 38 5.35 4.42 -3.76
CA PHE A 38 4.15 3.74 -3.32
C PHE A 38 4.23 3.56 -1.80
N ARG A 39 3.23 4.04 -1.07
CA ARG A 39 3.15 3.91 0.38
C ARG A 39 1.88 3.19 0.76
N TYR A 40 1.95 2.40 1.83
CA TYR A 40 0.78 1.72 2.34
C TYR A 40 0.84 1.56 3.85
N ARG A 41 -0.35 1.43 4.44
CA ARG A 41 -0.59 1.18 5.86
C ARG A 41 -1.63 0.09 5.98
N LEU A 42 -1.36 -0.88 6.84
CA LEU A 42 -2.23 -1.98 7.19
C LEU A 42 -2.52 -1.86 8.68
N GLU A 43 -3.78 -1.67 9.05
CA GLU A 43 -4.20 -1.56 10.44
C GLU A 43 -5.36 -2.50 10.75
N PRO A 44 -5.31 -3.25 11.86
CA PRO A 44 -6.41 -4.10 12.26
C PRO A 44 -7.58 -3.24 12.74
N ILE A 45 -8.77 -3.57 12.24
CA ILE A 45 -10.05 -2.97 12.60
C ILE A 45 -11.03 -4.10 12.92
N GLU A 46 -11.35 -4.27 14.20
CA GLU A 46 -12.21 -5.37 14.69
C GLU A 46 -11.66 -6.76 14.25
N ASP A 47 -12.34 -7.44 13.34
CA ASP A 47 -12.01 -8.76 12.78
C ASP A 47 -11.35 -8.70 11.39
N LYS A 48 -10.97 -7.50 10.94
CA LYS A 48 -10.41 -7.23 9.61
C LYS A 48 -9.09 -6.47 9.66
N VAL A 49 -8.40 -6.41 8.54
CA VAL A 49 -7.29 -5.50 8.26
C VAL A 49 -7.76 -4.47 7.25
N LYS A 50 -7.66 -3.19 7.61
CA LYS A 50 -7.81 -2.07 6.69
C LYS A 50 -6.47 -1.78 6.03
N GLY A 51 -6.42 -1.88 4.72
CA GLY A 51 -5.34 -1.36 3.90
C GLY A 51 -5.65 0.05 3.41
N SER A 52 -4.69 0.95 3.52
CA SER A 52 -4.71 2.29 2.90
C SER A 52 -3.46 2.45 2.05
N VAL A 53 -3.61 2.90 0.80
CA VAL A 53 -2.50 3.16 -0.12
C VAL A 53 -2.49 4.61 -0.56
N TRP A 54 -1.31 5.20 -0.70
CA TRP A 54 -1.11 6.54 -1.23
C TRP A 54 0.26 6.64 -1.89
N HIS A 55 0.55 7.79 -2.48
CA HIS A 55 1.86 8.06 -3.07
C HIS A 55 2.40 9.41 -2.61
N GLY A 56 3.68 9.68 -2.90
CA GLY A 56 4.38 10.90 -2.51
C GLY A 56 5.18 10.81 -1.20
N PRO A 57 5.80 11.92 -0.77
CA PRO A 57 6.76 11.92 0.33
C PRO A 57 6.13 11.86 1.72
N HIS A 58 4.83 12.11 1.83
CA HIS A 58 4.18 12.40 3.10
C HIS A 58 3.68 11.15 3.83
N CYS A 59 3.58 11.28 5.16
CA CYS A 59 3.11 10.20 6.03
C CYS A 59 1.58 10.08 6.01
N TYR A 60 1.07 8.93 6.46
CA TYR A 60 -0.35 8.62 6.51
C TYR A 60 -1.20 9.72 7.15
N SER A 61 -0.82 10.24 8.33
CA SER A 61 -1.60 11.26 9.03
C SER A 61 -1.75 12.54 8.21
N TYR A 62 -0.65 13.00 7.60
CA TYR A 62 -0.65 14.18 6.74
C TYR A 62 -1.58 14.00 5.53
N CYS A 63 -1.47 12.86 4.84
CA CYS A 63 -2.31 12.57 3.69
C CYS A 63 -3.78 12.38 4.08
N LYS A 64 -4.07 11.75 5.23
CA LYS A 64 -5.43 11.54 5.73
C LYS A 64 -6.14 12.85 6.04
N GLU A 65 -5.48 13.78 6.74
CA GLU A 65 -6.03 15.10 7.07
C GLU A 65 -6.40 15.93 5.82
N ARG A 66 -5.72 15.65 4.71
CA ARG A 66 -5.89 16.35 3.43
C ARG A 66 -6.75 15.59 2.42
N ASN A 67 -7.28 14.42 2.82
CA ASN A 67 -8.04 13.53 1.94
C ASN A 67 -7.24 13.08 0.69
N GLU A 68 -5.94 12.83 0.88
CA GLU A 68 -4.98 12.39 -0.14
C GLU A 68 -4.69 10.87 -0.05
N ILE A 69 -5.60 10.11 0.57
CA ILE A 69 -5.58 8.63 0.56
C ILE A 69 -6.52 8.16 -0.57
N PRO A 70 -6.01 7.84 -1.77
CA PRO A 70 -6.83 7.56 -2.94
C PRO A 70 -7.57 6.22 -2.87
N SER A 71 -7.08 5.26 -2.10
CA SER A 71 -7.69 3.94 -2.03
C SER A 71 -7.52 3.30 -0.66
N GLU A 72 -8.61 2.70 -0.20
CA GLU A 72 -8.69 1.91 1.01
C GLU A 72 -9.49 0.65 0.74
N ALA A 73 -9.15 -0.46 1.41
CA ALA A 73 -9.85 -1.73 1.31
C ALA A 73 -9.77 -2.48 2.64
N GLU A 74 -10.70 -3.41 2.87
CA GLU A 74 -10.77 -4.22 4.09
C GLU A 74 -10.68 -5.70 3.74
N PHE A 75 -9.93 -6.45 4.55
CA PHE A 75 -9.66 -7.87 4.33
C PHE A 75 -9.84 -8.67 5.62
N SER A 76 -10.29 -9.91 5.53
CA SER A 76 -10.46 -10.76 6.72
C SER A 76 -9.11 -11.13 7.35
N ILE A 77 -9.03 -11.26 8.68
CA ILE A 77 -7.83 -11.77 9.38
C ILE A 77 -7.79 -13.31 9.28
N ASN A 78 -7.55 -13.82 8.08
CA ASN A 78 -7.32 -15.23 7.77
C ASN A 78 -6.40 -15.35 6.53
N GLU A 79 -5.99 -16.57 6.16
CA GLU A 79 -5.04 -16.75 5.05
C GLU A 79 -5.58 -16.24 3.71
N ASP A 80 -6.86 -16.47 3.41
CA ASP A 80 -7.50 -15.98 2.19
C ASP A 80 -7.50 -14.44 2.14
N GLY A 81 -7.89 -13.79 3.23
CA GLY A 81 -7.87 -12.33 3.34
C GLY A 81 -6.45 -11.74 3.26
N MET A 82 -5.43 -12.42 3.81
CA MET A 82 -4.04 -11.98 3.65
C MET A 82 -3.53 -12.17 2.22
N GLN A 83 -4.04 -13.16 1.50
CA GLN A 83 -3.74 -13.35 0.08
C GLN A 83 -4.43 -12.28 -0.78
N GLU A 84 -5.70 -11.99 -0.51
CA GLU A 84 -6.45 -10.90 -1.15
C GLU A 84 -5.79 -9.54 -0.90
N LEU A 85 -5.36 -9.28 0.33
CA LEU A 85 -4.63 -8.07 0.71
C LEU A 85 -3.33 -7.92 -0.09
N PHE A 86 -2.57 -9.00 -0.25
CA PHE A 86 -1.35 -9.00 -1.05
C PHE A 86 -1.63 -8.68 -2.53
N VAL A 87 -2.62 -9.35 -3.13
CA VAL A 87 -3.03 -9.10 -4.52
C VAL A 87 -3.52 -7.67 -4.70
N TRP A 88 -4.25 -7.12 -3.73
CA TRP A 88 -4.69 -5.74 -3.75
C TRP A 88 -3.51 -4.77 -3.72
N LEU A 89 -2.52 -4.97 -2.84
CA LEU A 89 -1.31 -4.14 -2.79
C LEU A 89 -0.52 -4.18 -4.10
N GLU A 90 -0.35 -5.37 -4.70
CA GLU A 90 0.32 -5.54 -6.00
C GLU A 90 -0.41 -4.78 -7.11
N THR A 91 -1.74 -4.91 -7.15
CA THR A 91 -2.61 -4.22 -8.11
C THR A 91 -2.55 -2.71 -7.93
N SER A 92 -2.61 -2.23 -6.68
CA SER A 92 -2.50 -0.80 -6.36
C SER A 92 -1.13 -0.24 -6.77
N TYR A 93 -0.05 -0.97 -6.52
CA TYR A 93 1.30 -0.58 -6.93
C TYR A 93 1.40 -0.42 -8.46
N GLU A 94 0.97 -1.42 -9.23
CA GLU A 94 1.03 -1.36 -10.70
C GLU A 94 0.08 -0.29 -11.29
N SER A 95 -1.08 -0.08 -10.67
CA SER A 95 -2.01 0.98 -11.06
C SER A 95 -1.41 2.38 -10.85
N MET A 96 -0.84 2.65 -9.67
CA MET A 96 -0.19 3.93 -9.39
C MET A 96 1.04 4.16 -10.27
N LYS A 97 1.87 3.13 -10.44
CA LYS A 97 3.02 3.16 -11.35
C LYS A 97 2.62 3.48 -12.80
N SER A 98 1.51 2.91 -13.28
CA SER A 98 1.00 3.17 -14.63
C SER A 98 0.41 4.57 -14.79
N SER A 99 -0.31 5.05 -13.77
CA SER A 99 -0.91 6.39 -13.74
C SER A 99 0.17 7.49 -13.86
N ARG A 100 1.35 7.26 -13.27
CA ARG A 100 2.52 8.13 -13.41
C ARG A 100 3.09 8.17 -14.83
N ARG A 101 3.12 7.03 -15.52
CA ARG A 101 3.58 6.94 -16.91
C ARG A 101 2.61 7.62 -17.89
N GLY A 102 1.31 7.60 -17.60
CA GLY A 102 0.29 8.30 -18.38
C GLY A 102 0.43 9.83 -18.36
N LEU A 103 0.95 10.41 -17.27
CA LEU A 103 1.21 11.85 -17.14
C LEU A 103 2.43 12.33 -17.93
N SER A 104 3.30 11.42 -18.40
CA SER A 104 4.50 11.77 -19.18
C SER A 104 4.28 11.84 -20.70
N GLN A 105 3.07 11.57 -21.21
CA GLN A 105 2.78 11.60 -22.66
C GLN A 105 2.11 12.90 -23.15
N THR A 106 1.80 13.85 -22.28
CA THR A 106 1.36 15.19 -22.68
C THR A 106 2.45 16.22 -22.43
N ARG A 107 3.48 16.22 -23.27
CA ARG A 107 4.33 17.40 -23.46
C ARG A 107 4.98 17.43 -24.84
#